data_AF-A0A9D0XTV1-F1
#
_entry.id   AF-A0A9D0XTV1-F1
#
_cell.length_a   1.000
_cell.length_b   1.000
_cell.length_c   1.000
_cell.angle_alpha   90.00
_cell.angle_beta   90.00
_cell.angle_gamma   90.00
#
_symmetry.space_group_name_H-M   'P 1'
#
loop_
_entity.id
_entity.type
_entity.pdbx_description
1 polymer ?
#
loop_
_entity_poly.entity_id
_entity_poly.type
_entity_poly.pdbx_seq_one_letter_code
_entity_poly.pdbx_strand_id
1 'polypeptide(L)'
;MTNKPLSRRKLLAKFSLFGLGSAGIFSTSGCTVAEIRRGITTSHQLYKGNVSQAISAQVPGVGIPEFDGLVRQQLAKFIDTIADNWSDKKIATPRAYVKYSNHFKSRAIIDFSSGLIQVETIASQNSKAVLKQAIVQTLLTPEDPTQLDLFSAKTPSIGAKPFLLE
;
A
#
# COMPACT_ATOMS: atom_id res chain seq x y z
N MET A 1 -5.58 -48.08 -3.69
CA MET A 1 -5.26 -47.18 -2.56
C MET A 1 -6.37 -46.15 -2.47
N THR A 2 -7.16 -46.23 -1.40
CA THR A 2 -8.52 -45.70 -1.28
C THR A 2 -8.54 -44.28 -0.72
N ASN A 3 -9.23 -43.37 -1.42
CA ASN A 3 -9.51 -42.00 -0.97
C ASN A 3 -10.53 -42.00 0.17
N LYS A 4 -10.18 -41.35 1.30
CA LYS A 4 -11.06 -41.18 2.46
C LYS A 4 -11.48 -39.72 2.58
N PRO A 5 -12.78 -39.37 2.43
CA PRO A 5 -13.23 -37.99 2.61
C PRO A 5 -13.40 -37.66 4.10
N LEU A 6 -12.94 -36.46 4.49
CA LEU A 6 -13.07 -35.93 5.84
C LEU A 6 -14.52 -35.51 6.12
N SER A 7 -15.11 -36.14 7.13
CA SER A 7 -16.48 -35.97 7.59
C SER A 7 -16.68 -34.63 8.31
N ARG A 8 -17.59 -33.79 7.81
CA ARG A 8 -18.20 -32.67 8.53
C ARG A 8 -19.16 -33.22 9.57
N ARG A 9 -18.85 -33.08 10.86
CA ARG A 9 -19.89 -32.99 11.92
C ARG A 9 -19.31 -32.53 13.27
N LYS A 10 -20.01 -31.52 13.80
CA LYS A 10 -20.17 -31.15 15.22
C LYS A 10 -18.97 -30.47 15.89
N LEU A 11 -19.02 -29.13 15.94
CA LEU A 11 -18.43 -28.37 17.02
C LEU A 11 -19.47 -27.38 17.56
N LEU A 12 -20.49 -27.91 18.23
CA LEU A 12 -21.33 -27.17 19.17
C LEU A 12 -20.60 -27.22 20.52
N ALA A 13 -19.78 -26.21 20.79
CA ALA A 13 -19.16 -26.00 22.09
C ALA A 13 -19.85 -24.81 22.79
N LYS A 14 -20.85 -25.17 23.59
CA LYS A 14 -21.22 -24.60 24.91
C LYS A 14 -21.04 -23.09 25.10
N PHE A 15 -22.14 -22.36 24.93
CA PHE A 15 -22.39 -21.08 25.61
C PHE A 15 -22.72 -21.37 27.08
N SER A 16 -21.87 -20.91 28.00
CA SER A 16 -22.17 -20.85 29.43
C SER A 16 -22.13 -19.39 29.88
N LEU A 17 -23.26 -18.94 30.45
CA LEU A 17 -23.49 -17.65 31.09
C LEU A 17 -22.35 -17.27 32.03
N PHE A 18 -21.81 -16.05 31.87
CA PHE A 18 -21.19 -15.29 32.95
C PHE A 18 -21.73 -13.86 32.93
N GLY A 19 -22.05 -13.37 34.12
CA GLY A 19 -22.97 -12.27 34.37
C GLY A 19 -22.48 -10.85 34.10
N LEU A 20 -23.45 -9.95 34.27
CA LEU A 20 -23.43 -8.49 34.17
C LEU A 20 -22.19 -7.84 34.82
N GLY A 21 -21.48 -7.04 34.01
CA GLY A 21 -20.58 -5.98 34.45
C GLY A 21 -20.63 -4.86 33.40
N SER A 22 -21.30 -3.76 33.75
CA SER A 22 -21.50 -2.57 32.92
C SER A 22 -20.21 -1.82 32.61
N ALA A 23 -19.84 -1.71 31.33
CA ALA A 23 -19.20 -0.53 30.73
C ALA A 23 -18.92 -0.79 29.25
N GLY A 24 -19.33 0.13 28.38
CA GLY A 24 -18.95 0.15 26.98
C GLY A 24 -20.15 -0.04 26.06
N ILE A 25 -20.72 1.09 25.65
CA ILE A 25 -21.60 1.19 24.50
C ILE A 25 -20.83 0.63 23.29
N PHE A 26 -21.06 -0.64 22.95
CA PHE A 26 -20.77 -1.13 21.61
C PHE A 26 -21.69 -0.33 20.69
N SER A 27 -21.16 0.77 20.15
CA SER A 27 -21.74 1.35 18.95
C SER A 27 -21.62 0.27 17.88
N THR A 28 -22.70 -0.47 17.67
CA THR A 28 -22.83 -1.43 16.57
C THR A 28 -22.98 -0.63 15.29
N SER A 29 -21.90 0.02 14.86
CA SER A 29 -21.77 0.50 13.48
C SER A 29 -21.71 -0.75 12.62
N GLY A 30 -22.86 -1.22 12.15
CA GLY A 30 -22.94 -2.37 11.26
C GLY A 30 -22.15 -2.11 9.98
N CYS A 31 -21.38 -3.10 9.51
CA CYS A 31 -20.71 -3.00 8.22
C CYS A 31 -21.75 -2.85 7.10
N THR A 32 -21.44 -1.98 6.13
CA THR A 32 -22.23 -1.85 4.91
C THR A 32 -22.12 -3.11 4.05
N VAL A 33 -23.11 -3.35 3.19
CA VAL A 33 -23.09 -4.47 2.22
C VAL A 33 -21.85 -4.40 1.32
N ALA A 34 -21.39 -3.20 0.98
CA ALA A 34 -20.18 -2.99 0.19
C ALA A 34 -18.92 -3.46 0.94
N GLU A 35 -18.81 -3.16 2.23
CA GLU A 35 -17.69 -3.60 3.07
C GLU A 35 -17.65 -5.13 3.23
N ILE A 36 -18.81 -5.79 3.38
CA ILE A 36 -18.87 -7.26 3.46
C ILE A 36 -18.41 -7.88 2.14
N ARG A 37 -18.94 -7.41 0.99
CA ARG A 37 -18.53 -7.91 -0.34
C ARG A 37 -17.04 -7.70 -0.59
N ARG A 38 -16.51 -6.55 -0.16
CA ARG A 38 -15.09 -6.21 -0.21
C ARG A 38 -14.25 -7.19 0.64
N GLY A 39 -14.69 -7.53 1.84
CA GLY A 39 -14.01 -8.52 2.69
C GLY A 39 -13.96 -9.93 2.06
N ILE A 40 -15.06 -10.38 1.45
CA ILE A 40 -15.12 -11.69 0.77
C ILE A 40 -14.21 -11.71 -0.45
N THR A 41 -14.28 -10.69 -1.31
CA THR A 41 -13.43 -10.59 -2.51
C THR A 41 -11.96 -10.52 -2.14
N THR A 42 -11.61 -9.75 -1.10
CA THR A 42 -10.24 -9.67 -0.57
C THR A 42 -9.74 -11.05 -0.11
N SER A 43 -10.53 -11.76 0.70
CA SER A 43 -10.21 -13.12 1.16
C SER A 43 -9.96 -14.09 0.01
N HIS A 44 -10.80 -14.03 -1.03
CA HIS A 44 -10.64 -14.88 -2.21
C HIS A 44 -9.39 -14.53 -3.03
N GLN A 45 -9.02 -13.25 -3.15
CA GLN A 45 -7.77 -12.86 -3.81
C GLN A 45 -6.55 -13.31 -3.00
N LEU A 46 -6.57 -13.18 -1.67
CA LEU A 46 -5.51 -13.71 -0.79
C LEU A 46 -5.34 -15.22 -0.94
N TYR A 47 -6.44 -15.98 -0.98
CA TYR A 47 -6.40 -17.42 -1.21
C TYR A 47 -5.72 -17.80 -2.54
N LYS A 48 -5.87 -16.96 -3.57
CA LYS A 48 -5.23 -17.11 -4.88
C LYS A 48 -3.79 -16.58 -4.94
N GLY A 49 -3.25 -16.05 -3.85
CA GLY A 49 -1.93 -15.41 -3.82
C GLY A 49 -1.88 -13.98 -4.40
N ASN A 50 -3.02 -13.39 -4.77
CA ASN A 50 -3.11 -12.05 -5.34
C ASN A 50 -3.11 -10.97 -4.25
N VAL A 51 -1.99 -10.86 -3.52
CA VAL A 51 -1.86 -9.98 -2.36
C VAL A 51 -2.05 -8.50 -2.72
N SER A 52 -1.51 -8.04 -3.85
CA SER A 52 -1.60 -6.64 -4.26
C SER A 52 -3.04 -6.20 -4.58
N GLN A 53 -3.84 -7.10 -5.15
CA GLN A 53 -5.28 -6.86 -5.34
C GLN A 53 -6.05 -6.86 -4.03
N ALA A 54 -5.71 -7.77 -3.10
CA ALA A 54 -6.33 -7.80 -1.78
C ALA A 54 -6.04 -6.53 -0.96
N ILE A 55 -4.81 -6.01 -1.00
CA ILE A 55 -4.43 -4.77 -0.32
C ILE A 55 -5.12 -3.57 -0.98
N SER A 56 -5.07 -3.47 -2.31
CA SER A 56 -5.69 -2.36 -3.03
C SER A 56 -7.19 -2.34 -2.85
N ALA A 57 -7.80 -3.52 -2.72
CA ALA A 57 -9.21 -3.63 -2.41
C ALA A 57 -9.59 -2.90 -1.12
N GLN A 58 -8.68 -2.61 -0.17
CA GLN A 58 -8.91 -1.90 1.11
C GLN A 58 -8.82 -0.37 1.03
N VAL A 59 -8.42 0.20 -0.12
CA VAL A 59 -8.45 1.66 -0.34
C VAL A 59 -9.89 2.17 -0.47
N PRO A 60 -10.36 3.05 0.43
CA PRO A 60 -11.72 3.58 0.38
C PRO A 60 -11.97 4.26 -0.96
N GLY A 61 -13.15 4.03 -1.51
CA GLY A 61 -13.57 4.64 -2.77
C GLY A 61 -14.22 6.00 -2.54
N VAL A 62 -14.40 6.76 -3.61
CA VAL A 62 -15.16 8.02 -3.60
C VAL A 62 -16.64 7.81 -3.91
N GLY A 63 -17.07 6.56 -4.13
CA GLY A 63 -18.46 6.21 -4.43
C GLY A 63 -18.79 6.17 -5.92
N ILE A 64 -17.77 6.21 -6.78
CA ILE A 64 -17.89 6.09 -8.24
C ILE A 64 -17.21 4.77 -8.64
N PRO A 65 -17.98 3.69 -8.89
CA PRO A 65 -17.43 2.34 -9.08
C PRO A 65 -16.35 2.23 -10.16
N GLU A 66 -16.53 2.94 -11.27
CA GLU A 66 -15.60 2.95 -12.41
C GLU A 66 -14.26 3.58 -12.01
N PHE A 67 -14.31 4.73 -11.33
CA PHE A 67 -13.12 5.42 -10.85
C PHE A 67 -12.43 4.62 -9.73
N ASP A 68 -13.20 4.11 -8.77
CA ASP A 68 -12.70 3.31 -7.67
C ASP A 68 -12.00 2.03 -8.17
N GLY A 69 -12.54 1.41 -9.22
CA GLY A 69 -11.93 0.27 -9.89
C GLY A 69 -10.57 0.61 -10.51
N LEU A 70 -10.49 1.73 -11.23
CA LEU A 70 -9.26 2.19 -11.87
C LEU A 70 -8.16 2.50 -10.86
N VAL A 71 -8.48 3.22 -9.78
CA VAL A 71 -7.52 3.56 -8.72
C VAL A 71 -6.98 2.29 -8.07
N ARG A 72 -7.85 1.33 -7.74
CA ARG A 72 -7.42 0.06 -7.15
C ARG A 72 -6.56 -0.76 -8.10
N GLN A 73 -6.88 -0.76 -9.40
CA GLN A 73 -6.07 -1.44 -10.41
C GLN A 73 -4.69 -0.80 -10.54
N GLN A 74 -4.61 0.53 -10.59
CA GLN A 74 -3.35 1.26 -10.63
C GLN A 74 -2.49 0.95 -9.39
N LEU A 75 -3.10 0.98 -8.20
CA LEU A 75 -2.38 0.70 -6.96
C LEU A 75 -1.90 -0.76 -6.90
N ALA A 76 -2.72 -1.72 -7.33
CA ALA A 76 -2.31 -3.12 -7.37
C ALA A 76 -1.09 -3.30 -8.28
N LYS A 77 -1.12 -2.72 -9.48
CA LYS A 77 0.01 -2.73 -10.42
C LYS A 77 1.26 -2.08 -9.83
N PHE A 78 1.10 -0.98 -9.11
CA PHE A 78 2.20 -0.31 -8.41
C PHE A 78 2.83 -1.24 -7.35
N ILE A 79 2.02 -1.87 -6.50
CA ILE A 79 2.49 -2.79 -5.45
C ILE A 79 3.17 -4.01 -6.07
N ASP A 80 2.62 -4.58 -7.15
CA ASP A 80 3.23 -5.69 -7.89
C ASP A 80 4.60 -5.30 -8.43
N THR A 81 4.70 -4.16 -9.12
CA THR A 81 5.96 -3.70 -9.70
C THR A 81 7.03 -3.46 -8.64
N ILE A 82 6.67 -2.96 -7.46
CA ILE A 82 7.60 -2.83 -6.33
C ILE A 82 8.05 -4.20 -5.84
N ALA A 83 7.12 -5.14 -5.65
CA ALA A 83 7.41 -6.48 -5.16
C ALA A 83 8.33 -7.27 -6.11
N ASP A 84 8.21 -7.04 -7.42
CA ASP A 84 9.07 -7.65 -8.43
C ASP A 84 10.52 -7.13 -8.39
N ASN A 85 10.71 -5.87 -7.98
CA ASN A 85 12.03 -5.23 -7.96
C ASN A 85 12.70 -5.27 -6.58
N TRP A 86 11.94 -5.25 -5.50
CA TRP A 86 12.44 -5.09 -4.13
C TRP A 86 11.89 -6.18 -3.20
N SER A 87 12.76 -6.72 -2.34
CA SER A 87 12.36 -7.69 -1.31
C SER A 87 11.55 -7.05 -0.19
N ASP A 88 11.77 -5.77 0.10
CA ASP A 88 11.02 -4.99 1.08
C ASP A 88 10.12 -3.95 0.42
N LYS A 89 8.89 -3.84 0.93
CA LYS A 89 7.89 -2.89 0.43
C LYS A 89 7.97 -1.60 1.24
N LYS A 90 8.22 -0.48 0.57
CA LYS A 90 8.19 0.86 1.17
C LYS A 90 7.08 1.65 0.49
N ILE A 91 6.18 2.21 1.30
CA ILE A 91 5.03 2.98 0.82
C ILE A 91 5.01 4.29 1.61
N ALA A 92 4.59 5.36 0.96
CA ALA A 92 4.42 6.66 1.61
C ALA A 92 3.39 6.56 2.75
N THR A 93 3.66 7.30 3.82
CA THR A 93 2.78 7.43 5.00
C THR A 93 2.65 8.91 5.36
N PRO A 94 1.73 9.31 6.25
CA PRO A 94 1.66 10.69 6.71
C PRO A 94 2.95 11.24 7.34
N ARG A 95 3.87 10.36 7.78
CA ARG A 95 5.16 10.74 8.38
C ARG A 95 6.37 10.31 7.57
N ALA A 96 6.18 9.71 6.40
CA ALA A 96 7.27 9.26 5.56
C ALA A 96 6.95 9.46 4.09
N TYR A 97 7.79 10.21 3.38
CA TYR A 97 7.73 10.28 1.93
C TYR A 97 8.48 9.10 1.33
N VAL A 98 7.85 8.42 0.37
CA VAL A 98 8.48 7.36 -0.42
C VAL A 98 8.18 7.59 -1.89
N LYS A 99 9.21 7.74 -2.70
CA LYS A 99 9.08 7.95 -4.14
C LYS A 99 10.00 7.01 -4.90
N TYR A 100 9.41 6.25 -5.81
CA TYR A 100 10.14 5.43 -6.77
C TYR A 100 10.45 6.23 -8.02
N SER A 101 11.60 5.95 -8.64
CA SER A 101 12.05 6.53 -9.90
C SER A 101 12.84 5.50 -10.71
N ASN A 102 13.30 5.88 -11.90
CA ASN A 102 14.11 5.02 -12.77
C ASN A 102 13.48 3.63 -13.00
N HIS A 103 12.23 3.61 -13.46
CA HIS A 103 11.46 2.38 -13.66
C HIS A 103 11.43 1.46 -12.41
N PHE A 104 11.19 2.05 -11.24
CA PHE A 104 11.15 1.37 -9.94
C PHE A 104 12.48 0.78 -9.46
N LYS A 105 13.60 1.07 -10.14
CA LYS A 105 14.94 0.62 -9.72
C LYS A 105 15.62 1.56 -8.73
N SER A 106 15.04 2.73 -8.46
CA SER A 106 15.52 3.64 -7.44
C SER A 106 14.37 4.10 -6.55
N ARG A 107 14.67 4.33 -5.27
CA ARG A 107 13.70 4.88 -4.32
C ARG A 107 14.35 5.92 -3.40
N ALA A 108 13.59 6.97 -3.12
CA ALA A 108 13.92 7.96 -2.11
C ALA A 108 12.93 7.82 -0.95
N ILE A 109 13.45 7.80 0.27
CA ILE A 109 12.70 7.65 1.52
C ILE A 109 13.11 8.81 2.41
N ILE A 110 12.13 9.59 2.85
CA ILE A 110 12.35 10.68 3.81
C ILE A 110 11.46 10.39 5.00
N ASP A 111 12.09 10.15 6.15
CA ASP A 111 11.39 9.99 7.41
C ASP A 111 11.34 11.36 8.11
N PHE A 112 10.17 11.96 8.13
CA PHE A 112 9.96 13.27 8.76
C PHE A 112 10.06 13.22 10.28
N SER A 113 9.99 12.03 10.88
CA SER A 113 10.10 11.85 12.34
C SER A 113 11.56 11.87 12.79
N SER A 114 12.45 11.24 12.03
CA SER A 114 13.89 11.18 12.33
C SER A 114 14.72 12.23 11.61
N GLY A 115 14.17 12.87 10.56
CA GLY A 115 14.89 13.81 9.71
C GLY A 115 15.88 13.13 8.76
N LEU A 116 15.78 11.80 8.56
CA LEU A 116 16.70 11.04 7.72
C LEU A 116 16.20 10.94 6.29
N ILE A 117 17.12 11.15 5.34
CA ILE A 117 16.92 10.96 3.91
C ILE A 117 17.75 9.76 3.46
N GLN A 118 17.08 8.72 2.96
CA GLN A 118 17.70 7.53 2.42
C GLN A 118 17.36 7.40 0.93
N VAL A 119 18.38 7.30 0.08
CA VAL A 119 18.23 7.12 -1.37
C VAL A 119 18.94 5.85 -1.79
N GLU A 120 18.24 4.97 -2.49
CA GLU A 120 18.71 3.64 -2.83
C GLU A 120 18.49 3.33 -4.30
N THR A 121 19.33 2.46 -4.87
CA THR A 121 19.14 1.94 -6.22
C THR A 121 19.59 0.49 -6.33
N ILE A 122 18.84 -0.30 -7.09
CA ILE A 122 19.19 -1.67 -7.51
C ILE A 122 19.70 -1.72 -8.96
N ALA A 123 19.88 -0.57 -9.61
CA ALA A 123 20.41 -0.53 -10.97
C ALA A 123 21.87 -1.04 -10.98
N SER A 124 22.11 -2.13 -11.72
CA SER A 124 23.45 -2.73 -11.83
C SER A 124 24.39 -1.93 -12.73
N GLN A 125 23.85 -1.29 -13.76
CA GLN A 125 24.60 -0.45 -14.68
C GLN A 125 24.57 1.01 -14.23
N ASN A 126 25.74 1.66 -14.23
CA ASN A 126 25.89 3.09 -13.90
C ASN A 126 25.24 3.49 -12.57
N SER A 127 25.27 2.60 -11.57
CA SER A 127 24.61 2.77 -10.26
C SER A 127 24.92 4.11 -9.60
N LYS A 128 26.18 4.57 -9.65
CA LYS A 128 26.61 5.86 -9.11
C LYS A 128 25.91 7.06 -9.79
N ALA A 129 25.76 7.02 -11.11
CA ALA A 129 25.09 8.09 -11.85
C ALA A 129 23.58 8.09 -11.60
N VAL A 130 22.98 6.89 -11.57
CA VAL A 130 21.56 6.70 -11.22
C VAL A 130 21.27 7.21 -9.80
N LEU A 131 22.13 6.86 -8.84
CA LEU A 131 21.99 7.30 -7.45
C LEU A 131 22.15 8.82 -7.33
N LYS A 132 23.15 9.41 -8.00
CA LYS A 132 23.31 10.87 -8.07
C LYS A 132 22.05 11.54 -8.61
N GLN A 133 21.48 11.02 -9.69
CA GLN A 133 20.25 11.56 -10.27
C GLN A 133 19.07 11.46 -9.30
N ALA A 134 18.92 10.34 -8.60
CA ALA A 134 17.86 10.16 -7.60
C ALA A 134 18.02 11.12 -6.42
N ILE A 135 19.24 11.36 -5.94
CA ILE A 135 19.54 12.36 -4.89
C ILE A 135 19.13 13.76 -5.38
N VAL A 136 19.58 14.17 -6.57
CA VAL A 136 19.24 15.48 -7.13
C VAL A 136 17.73 15.66 -7.27
N GLN A 137 17.03 14.66 -7.80
CA GLN A 137 15.56 14.69 -7.90
C GLN A 137 14.88 14.82 -6.54
N THR A 138 15.40 14.13 -5.52
CA THR A 138 14.86 14.19 -4.15
C THR A 138 15.01 15.58 -3.57
N LEU A 139 16.20 16.17 -3.67
CA LEU A 139 16.50 17.50 -3.15
C LEU A 139 15.75 18.61 -3.90
N LEU A 140 15.48 18.43 -5.18
CA LEU A 140 14.75 19.37 -6.02
C LEU A 140 13.26 19.03 -6.17
N THR A 141 12.73 18.14 -5.34
CA THR A 141 11.30 17.81 -5.35
C THR A 141 10.49 19.06 -4.96
N PRO A 142 9.49 19.46 -5.77
CA PRO A 142 8.70 20.68 -5.53
C PRO A 142 7.91 20.63 -4.23
N GLU A 143 7.65 21.80 -3.64
CA GLU A 143 6.83 21.95 -2.41
C GLU A 143 5.34 21.71 -2.60
N ASP A 144 4.83 21.88 -3.82
CA ASP A 144 3.43 21.64 -4.15
C ASP A 144 3.15 20.14 -4.38
N PRO A 145 2.41 19.46 -3.48
CA PRO A 145 2.15 18.03 -3.61
C PRO A 145 1.20 17.69 -4.77
N THR A 146 0.46 18.66 -5.31
CA THR A 146 -0.44 18.42 -6.45
C THR A 146 0.30 18.12 -7.75
N GLN A 147 1.59 18.48 -7.80
CA GLN A 147 2.48 18.22 -8.93
C GLN A 147 3.20 16.86 -8.80
N LEU A 148 2.93 16.11 -7.72
CA LEU A 148 3.62 14.87 -7.39
C LEU A 148 2.69 13.66 -7.48
N ASP A 149 3.10 12.67 -8.28
CA ASP A 149 2.49 11.34 -8.27
C ASP A 149 3.41 10.37 -7.51
N LEU A 150 3.03 10.01 -6.28
CA LEU A 150 3.80 9.10 -5.43
C LEU A 150 3.69 7.62 -5.87
N PHE A 151 2.65 7.28 -6.64
CA PHE A 151 2.32 5.90 -7.00
C PHE A 151 2.78 5.52 -8.41
N SER A 152 3.71 6.29 -8.97
CA SER A 152 4.38 5.95 -10.23
C SER A 152 5.89 6.24 -10.17
N ALA A 153 6.63 5.75 -11.17
CA ALA A 153 8.05 6.04 -11.33
C ALA A 153 8.33 7.30 -12.17
N LYS A 154 7.31 8.12 -12.46
CA LYS A 154 7.48 9.35 -13.25
C LYS A 154 8.27 10.40 -12.47
N THR A 155 9.17 11.09 -13.16
CA THR A 155 9.94 12.19 -12.59
C THR A 155 9.03 13.41 -12.38
N PRO A 156 9.08 14.07 -11.21
CA PRO A 156 8.35 15.31 -10.98
C PRO A 156 8.90 16.46 -11.84
N SER A 157 8.06 17.46 -12.13
CA SER A 157 8.49 18.68 -12.82
C SER A 157 9.52 19.43 -11.98
N ILE A 158 10.62 19.82 -12.61
CA ILE A 158 11.68 20.63 -12.00
C ILE A 158 11.41 22.09 -12.33
N GLY A 159 11.59 22.99 -11.36
CA GLY A 159 11.51 24.45 -11.57
C GLY A 159 10.70 25.21 -10.53
N ALA A 160 9.91 24.53 -9.71
CA ALA A 160 9.26 25.13 -8.54
C ALA A 160 10.19 25.11 -7.31
N LYS A 161 9.80 25.85 -6.26
CA LYS A 161 10.54 25.89 -5.00
C LYS A 161 10.60 24.48 -4.38
N PRO A 162 11.80 23.95 -4.07
CA PRO A 162 11.92 22.64 -3.43
C PRO A 162 11.47 22.66 -1.97
N PHE A 163 10.86 21.58 -1.50
CA PHE A 163 10.32 21.51 -0.13
C PHE A 163 11.39 21.33 0.96
N LEU A 164 12.59 20.90 0.57
CA LEU A 164 13.75 20.75 1.47
C LEU A 164 14.65 21.99 1.50
N LEU A 165 14.27 23.05 0.76
CA LEU A 165 15.00 24.30 0.70
C LEU A 165 14.52 25.22 1.84
N GLU A 166 15.07 25.02 3.03
CA GLU A 166 14.93 25.92 4.19
C GLU A 166 16.33 26.41 4.62
#